data_AF-A0A662PPN6-F1
#
_entry.id   AF-A0A662PPN6-F1
#
_cell.length_a   1.000
_cell.length_b   1.000
_cell.length_c   1.000
_cell.angle_alpha   90.00
_cell.angle_beta   90.00
_cell.angle_gamma   90.00
#
_symmetry.space_group_name_H-M   'P 1'
#
loop_
_entity.id
_entity.type
_entity.pdbx_description
1 polymer ?
#
loop_
_entity_poly.entity_id
_entity_poly.type
_entity_poly.pdbx_seq_one_letter_code
_entity_poly.pdbx_strand_id
1 'polypeptide(L)'
;MVRLGVWNLGSISASVLDLVPDVPTSISGTRLLELADRKRRFVEDYTGQTIGSNSIDLKWQSILTNLTIAEVTSLMALQGADVSSTKLGDFSVSKGAGGNLDIVSRRFEERGMEELKSMGRDVRFYKALG
;
A
#
# COMPACT_ATOMS: atom_id res chain seq x y z
N MET A 1 -15.63 22.85 7.70
CA MET A 1 -15.17 22.43 6.36
C MET A 1 -13.79 21.81 6.54
N VAL A 2 -13.70 20.48 6.71
CA VAL A 2 -12.40 19.81 6.82
C VAL A 2 -11.76 19.90 5.45
N ARG A 3 -10.67 20.66 5.32
CA ARG A 3 -9.81 20.57 4.14
C ARG A 3 -9.22 19.16 4.16
N LEU A 4 -9.88 18.21 3.49
CA LEU A 4 -9.25 16.97 3.11
C LEU A 4 -8.03 17.38 2.28
N GLY A 5 -6.85 17.34 2.90
CA GLY A 5 -5.60 17.68 2.22
C GLY A 5 -5.52 16.86 0.94
N VAL A 6 -5.13 17.50 -0.16
CA VAL A 6 -4.93 16.79 -1.43
C VAL A 6 -3.85 15.74 -1.18
N TRP A 7 -4.24 14.46 -1.15
CA TRP A 7 -3.29 13.38 -0.97
C TRP A 7 -2.40 13.24 -2.20
N ASN A 8 -1.13 13.00 -1.96
CA ASN A 8 -0.15 12.73 -3.00
C ASN A 8 0.69 11.52 -2.61
N LEU A 9 1.64 11.12 -3.47
CA LEU A 9 2.55 10.02 -3.17
C LEU A 9 3.32 10.22 -1.85
N GLY A 10 3.63 11.46 -1.48
CA GLY A 10 4.24 11.77 -0.18
C GLY A 10 3.32 11.47 1.00
N SER A 11 2.01 11.71 0.87
CA SER A 11 1.01 11.31 1.88
C SER A 11 0.94 9.80 2.05
N ILE A 12 1.05 9.04 0.95
CA ILE A 12 1.14 7.57 0.97
C ILE A 12 2.41 7.13 1.69
N SER A 13 3.57 7.67 1.28
CA SER A 13 4.86 7.33 1.90
C SER A 13 4.91 7.67 3.38
N ALA A 14 4.36 8.82 3.80
CA ALA A 14 4.25 9.18 5.22
C ALA A 14 3.40 8.16 5.99
N SER A 15 2.23 7.79 5.45
CA SER A 15 1.34 6.80 6.07
C SER A 15 2.02 5.42 6.18
N VAL A 16 2.84 5.03 5.20
CA VAL A 16 3.62 3.79 5.24
C VAL A 16 4.67 3.84 6.36
N LEU A 17 5.37 4.97 6.52
CA LEU A 17 6.37 5.13 7.59
C LEU A 17 5.75 5.14 9.00
N ASP A 18 4.53 5.65 9.13
CA ASP A 18 3.79 5.61 10.39
C ASP A 18 3.37 4.18 10.78
N LEU A 19 3.04 3.35 9.79
CA LEU A 19 2.54 1.98 9.97
C LEU A 19 3.64 0.92 10.00
N VAL A 20 4.74 1.15 9.29
CA VAL A 20 5.92 0.28 9.23
C VAL A 20 7.09 1.06 9.83
N PRO A 21 7.33 0.98 11.15
CA PRO A 21 8.49 1.63 11.74
C PRO A 21 9.78 0.88 11.32
N ASP A 22 10.91 1.59 11.47
CA ASP A 22 12.25 1.07 11.21
C ASP A 22 12.51 0.66 9.73
N VAL A 23 11.83 1.32 8.76
CA VAL A 23 12.17 1.15 7.33
C VAL A 23 13.64 1.50 7.10
N PRO A 24 14.47 0.58 6.58
CA PRO A 24 15.86 0.84 6.26
C PRO A 24 16.02 2.07 5.37
N THR A 25 17.11 2.81 5.58
CA THR A 25 17.39 4.03 4.79
C THR A 25 17.47 3.73 3.29
N SER A 26 17.88 2.51 2.92
CA SER A 26 17.90 1.97 1.55
C SER A 26 16.53 1.87 0.87
N ILE A 27 15.44 1.79 1.65
CA ILE A 27 14.05 1.65 1.17
C ILE A 27 13.24 2.93 1.42
N SER A 28 13.67 3.78 2.36
CA SER A 28 13.01 5.03 2.73
C SER A 28 13.23 6.20 1.74
N GLY A 29 12.68 7.38 2.05
CA GLY A 29 12.93 8.62 1.30
C GLY A 29 12.44 8.55 -0.14
N THR A 30 13.29 8.95 -1.09
CA THR A 30 12.97 8.91 -2.53
C THR A 30 12.61 7.52 -3.01
N ARG A 31 13.26 6.47 -2.45
CA ARG A 31 12.97 5.10 -2.86
C ARG A 31 11.54 4.69 -2.48
N LEU A 32 11.06 5.12 -1.32
CA LEU A 32 9.69 4.85 -0.88
C LEU A 32 8.66 5.54 -1.79
N LEU A 33 8.96 6.76 -2.24
CA LEU A 33 8.13 7.48 -3.22
C LEU A 33 8.07 6.74 -4.57
N GLU A 34 9.19 6.20 -5.03
CA GLU A 34 9.23 5.38 -6.26
C GLU A 34 8.43 4.08 -6.14
N LEU A 35 8.47 3.43 -4.96
CA LEU A 35 7.65 2.24 -4.70
C LEU A 35 6.16 2.60 -4.71
N ALA A 36 5.78 3.70 -4.06
CA ALA A 36 4.40 4.19 -4.08
C ALA A 36 3.94 4.55 -5.52
N ASP A 37 4.76 5.23 -6.32
CA ASP A 37 4.42 5.55 -7.73
C ASP A 37 4.27 4.28 -8.57
N ARG A 38 5.11 3.27 -8.35
CA ARG A 38 4.99 1.98 -9.05
C ARG A 38 3.67 1.28 -8.72
N LYS A 39 3.25 1.29 -7.45
CA LYS A 39 1.94 0.74 -7.06
C LYS A 39 0.79 1.58 -7.61
N ARG A 40 0.93 2.91 -7.70
CA ARG A 40 -0.02 3.77 -8.40
C ARG A 40 -0.20 3.33 -9.85
N ARG A 41 0.89 3.19 -10.61
CA ARG A 41 0.84 2.72 -12.01
C ARG A 41 0.22 1.34 -12.14
N PHE A 42 0.58 0.41 -11.24
CA PHE A 42 -0.04 -0.91 -11.22
C PHE A 42 -1.57 -0.84 -11.04
N VAL A 43 -2.06 0.00 -10.14
CA VAL A 43 -3.51 0.18 -9.94
C VAL A 43 -4.16 0.86 -11.15
N GLU A 44 -3.50 1.83 -11.78
CA GLU A 44 -3.97 2.42 -13.03
C GLU A 44 -4.10 1.36 -14.13
N ASP A 45 -3.06 0.56 -14.34
CA ASP A 45 -3.04 -0.50 -15.36
C ASP A 45 -4.11 -1.57 -15.07
N TYR A 46 -4.33 -1.91 -13.80
CA TYR A 46 -5.33 -2.89 -13.40
C TYR A 46 -6.77 -2.38 -13.61
N THR A 47 -7.03 -1.10 -13.34
CA THR A 47 -8.39 -0.54 -13.35
C THR A 47 -8.75 0.19 -14.64
N GLY A 48 -7.75 0.55 -15.45
CA GLY A 48 -7.90 1.45 -16.60
C GLY A 48 -8.21 2.90 -16.21
N GLN A 49 -8.16 3.26 -14.93
CA GLN A 49 -8.44 4.62 -14.46
C GLN A 49 -7.14 5.37 -14.19
N THR A 50 -7.04 6.61 -14.67
CA THR A 50 -5.90 7.49 -14.36
C THR A 50 -5.98 7.98 -12.91
N ILE A 51 -4.87 7.89 -12.19
CA ILE A 51 -4.69 8.29 -10.80
C ILE A 51 -3.58 9.34 -10.75
N GLY A 52 -3.89 10.58 -10.36
CA GLY A 52 -2.89 11.64 -10.26
C GLY A 52 -1.87 11.35 -9.15
N SER A 53 -0.58 11.58 -9.39
CA SER A 53 0.48 11.44 -8.37
C SER A 53 0.43 12.53 -7.29
N ASN A 54 -0.12 13.71 -7.64
CA ASN A 54 -0.26 14.87 -6.77
C ASN A 54 -1.69 15.10 -6.28
N SER A 55 -2.64 14.27 -6.72
CA SER A 55 -4.05 14.34 -6.33
C SER A 55 -4.66 12.95 -6.41
N ILE A 56 -4.57 12.24 -5.29
CA ILE A 56 -5.04 10.86 -5.13
C ILE A 56 -6.41 10.89 -4.44
N ASP A 57 -7.44 10.47 -5.17
CA ASP A 57 -8.79 10.33 -4.62
C ASP A 57 -8.82 9.36 -3.44
N LEU A 58 -9.71 9.63 -2.48
CA LEU A 58 -9.91 8.82 -1.26
C LEU A 58 -10.05 7.32 -1.54
N LYS A 59 -10.72 6.95 -2.62
CA LYS A 59 -10.92 5.55 -3.03
C LYS A 59 -9.61 4.79 -3.28
N TRP A 60 -8.54 5.49 -3.65
CA TRP A 60 -7.24 4.88 -3.95
C TRP A 60 -6.28 4.89 -2.77
N GLN A 61 -6.50 5.75 -1.78
CA GLN A 61 -5.52 6.00 -0.72
C GLN A 61 -5.22 4.74 0.08
N SER A 62 -6.26 4.02 0.52
CA SER A 62 -6.12 2.77 1.29
C SER A 62 -5.42 1.68 0.48
N ILE A 63 -5.84 1.46 -0.76
CA ILE A 63 -5.26 0.45 -1.66
C ILE A 63 -3.79 0.72 -1.92
N LEU A 64 -3.45 1.96 -2.28
CA LEU A 64 -2.07 2.34 -2.57
C LEU A 64 -1.20 2.24 -1.31
N THR A 65 -1.74 2.59 -0.14
CA THR A 65 -1.03 2.43 1.14
C THR A 65 -0.77 0.95 1.43
N ASN A 66 -1.80 0.10 1.37
CA ASN A 66 -1.68 -1.34 1.64
C ASN A 66 -0.72 -2.03 0.67
N LEU A 67 -0.84 -1.77 -0.64
CA LEU A 67 0.06 -2.34 -1.64
C LEU A 67 1.50 -1.86 -1.48
N THR A 68 1.70 -0.61 -1.04
CA THR A 68 3.04 -0.06 -0.78
C THR A 68 3.65 -0.67 0.49
N ILE A 69 2.87 -0.86 1.55
CA ILE A 69 3.30 -1.57 2.77
C ILE A 69 3.74 -2.99 2.44
N ALA A 70 2.97 -3.71 1.62
CA ALA A 70 3.33 -5.06 1.20
C ALA A 70 4.71 -5.11 0.52
N GLU A 71 4.94 -4.22 -0.44
CA GLU A 71 6.23 -4.13 -1.14
C GLU A 71 7.38 -3.78 -0.19
N VAL A 72 7.18 -2.80 0.69
CA VAL A 72 8.21 -2.34 1.64
C VAL A 72 8.57 -3.46 2.60
N THR A 73 7.59 -4.14 3.18
CA THR A 73 7.82 -5.24 4.14
C THR A 73 8.45 -6.46 3.48
N SER A 74 8.09 -6.77 2.24
CA SER A 74 8.77 -7.78 1.41
C SER A 74 10.25 -7.42 1.17
N LEU A 75 10.54 -6.17 0.78
CA LEU A 75 11.92 -5.72 0.59
C LEU A 75 12.73 -5.72 1.90
N MET A 76 12.09 -5.42 3.03
CA MET A 76 12.71 -5.50 4.35
C MET A 76 13.04 -6.95 4.73
N ALA A 77 12.12 -7.89 4.47
CA ALA A 77 12.37 -9.32 4.67
C ALA A 77 13.57 -9.80 3.82
N LEU A 78 13.63 -9.40 2.54
CA LEU A 78 14.73 -9.73 1.62
C LEU A 78 16.08 -9.15 2.04
N GLN A 79 16.10 -7.96 2.66
CA GLN A 79 17.32 -7.33 3.17
C GLN A 79 17.75 -7.88 4.54
N GLY A 80 16.98 -8.81 5.13
CA GLY A 80 17.22 -9.30 6.49
C GLY A 80 17.02 -8.22 7.55
N ALA A 81 16.26 -7.17 7.25
CA ALA A 81 15.93 -6.12 8.21
C ALA A 81 14.94 -6.68 9.25
N ASP A 82 15.28 -6.55 10.54
CA ASP A 82 14.44 -7.01 11.64
C ASP A 82 13.51 -5.87 12.07
N VAL A 83 12.21 -5.98 11.75
CA VAL A 83 11.23 -5.00 12.24
C VAL A 83 10.85 -5.37 13.65
N SER A 84 11.45 -4.64 14.58
CA SER A 84 11.29 -4.88 16.01
C SER A 84 9.88 -4.56 16.52
N SER A 85 9.05 -3.83 15.76
CA SER A 85 7.76 -3.32 16.27
C SER A 85 6.78 -2.82 15.19
N THR A 86 6.18 -3.64 14.33
CA THR A 86 5.05 -3.13 13.51
C THR A 86 3.82 -2.92 14.40
N LYS A 87 3.43 -1.67 14.65
CA LYS A 87 2.20 -1.33 15.39
C LYS A 87 0.97 -1.52 14.48
N LEU A 88 0.54 -2.77 14.31
CA LEU A 88 -0.86 -3.03 13.96
C LEU A 88 -1.69 -2.82 15.23
N GLY A 89 -2.62 -1.87 15.20
CA GLY A 89 -3.42 -1.41 16.35
C GLY A 89 -4.16 -2.48 17.17
N ASP A 90 -4.23 -3.74 16.72
CA ASP A 90 -4.86 -4.86 17.45
C ASP A 90 -4.03 -6.15 17.49
N PHE A 91 -2.80 -6.19 16.96
CA PHE A 91 -2.01 -7.43 16.92
C PHE A 91 -0.55 -7.20 17.33
N SER A 92 -0.26 -7.54 18.59
CA SER A 92 1.11 -7.72 19.09
C SER A 92 1.67 -9.04 18.55
N VAL A 93 2.35 -9.00 17.40
CA VAL A 93 3.06 -10.18 16.88
C VAL A 93 4.48 -10.18 17.45
N SER A 94 4.70 -11.07 18.42
CA SER A 94 5.99 -11.25 19.10
C SER A 94 7.08 -11.82 18.16
N LYS A 95 8.32 -11.42 18.45
CA LYS A 95 9.58 -11.68 17.73
C LYS A 95 9.75 -13.12 17.19
N GLY A 96 10.09 -13.22 15.91
CA GLY A 96 10.60 -14.40 15.21
C GLY A 96 11.15 -13.98 13.85
N ALA A 97 12.47 -13.94 13.72
CA ALA A 97 13.20 -13.44 12.55
C ALA A 97 12.77 -14.13 11.24
N GLY A 98 12.56 -13.33 10.19
CA GLY A 98 12.25 -13.79 8.82
C GLY A 98 10.76 -14.01 8.54
N GLY A 99 10.07 -14.84 9.34
CA GLY A 99 8.68 -15.24 9.03
C GLY A 99 7.63 -14.14 9.23
N ASN A 100 7.89 -13.19 10.13
CA ASN A 100 6.88 -12.19 10.52
C ASN A 100 6.63 -11.14 9.41
N LEU A 101 7.68 -10.72 8.69
CA LEU A 101 7.54 -9.71 7.64
C LEU A 101 6.90 -10.27 6.37
N ASP A 102 7.18 -11.52 6.01
CA ASP A 102 6.54 -12.18 4.88
C ASP A 102 5.03 -12.34 5.11
N ILE A 103 4.62 -12.69 6.34
CA ILE A 103 3.20 -12.77 6.71
C ILE A 103 2.54 -11.39 6.65
N VAL A 104 3.20 -10.35 7.15
CA VAL A 104 2.70 -8.97 7.09
C VAL A 104 2.56 -8.50 5.65
N SER A 105 3.60 -8.72 4.82
CA SER A 105 3.59 -8.40 3.40
C SER A 105 2.40 -9.02 2.70
N ARG A 106 2.23 -10.34 2.86
CA ARG A 106 1.14 -11.08 2.22
C ARG A 106 -0.24 -10.57 2.64
N ARG A 107 -0.44 -10.27 3.92
CA ARG A 107 -1.74 -9.77 4.42
C ARG A 107 -2.09 -8.38 3.88
N PHE A 108 -1.11 -7.49 3.81
CA PHE A 108 -1.34 -6.16 3.22
C PHE A 108 -1.55 -6.23 1.71
N GLU A 109 -0.87 -7.15 1.04
CA GLU A 109 -1.12 -7.43 -0.37
C GLU A 109 -2.54 -7.98 -0.58
N GLU A 110 -2.95 -8.98 0.20
CA GLU A 110 -4.30 -9.55 0.15
C GLU A 110 -5.37 -8.47 0.37
N ARG A 111 -5.24 -7.63 1.40
CA ARG A 111 -6.16 -6.52 1.66
C ARG A 111 -6.20 -5.50 0.52
N GLY A 112 -5.03 -5.05 0.05
CA GLY A 112 -4.95 -4.11 -1.06
C GLY A 112 -5.59 -4.68 -2.33
N MET A 113 -5.39 -5.96 -2.61
CA MET A 113 -5.99 -6.65 -3.75
C MET A 113 -7.48 -6.93 -3.57
N GLU A 114 -7.96 -7.20 -2.37
CA GLU A 114 -9.40 -7.35 -2.07
C GLU A 114 -10.15 -6.04 -2.27
N GLU A 115 -9.61 -4.94 -1.76
CA GLU A 115 -10.14 -3.59 -1.98
C GLU A 115 -10.10 -3.21 -3.48
N LEU A 116 -9.00 -3.54 -4.16
CA LEU A 116 -8.89 -3.29 -5.60
C LEU A 116 -9.91 -4.09 -6.42
N LYS A 117 -10.10 -5.37 -6.09
CA LYS A 117 -11.08 -6.25 -6.74
C LYS A 117 -12.52 -5.82 -6.45
N SER A 118 -12.81 -5.36 -5.24
CA SER A 118 -14.16 -4.89 -4.89
C SER A 118 -14.55 -3.65 -5.70
N MET A 119 -13.58 -2.77 -6.00
CA MET A 119 -13.80 -1.64 -6.91
C MET A 119 -13.86 -2.06 -8.39
N GLY A 120 -13.06 -3.07 -8.79
CA GLY A 120 -13.11 -3.62 -10.14
C GLY A 120 -14.41 -4.38 -10.48
N ARG A 121 -15.21 -4.78 -9.48
CA ARG A 121 -16.51 -5.45 -9.69
C ARG A 121 -17.65 -4.50 -10.08
N ASP A 122 -17.42 -3.19 -10.10
CA ASP A 122 -18.35 -2.20 -10.68
C ASP A 122 -18.13 -2.00 -12.20
N VAL A 123 -17.44 -2.93 -12.88
CA VAL A 123 -17.63 -3.10 -14.32
C VAL A 123 -19.06 -3.60 -14.51
N ARG A 124 -19.97 -2.64 -14.66
CA ARG A 124 -21.35 -2.83 -15.09
C ARG A 124 -21.35 -3.96 -16.11
N PHE A 125 -22.01 -5.07 -15.77
CA PHE A 125 -22.57 -5.92 -16.80
C PHE A 125 -23.48 -5.01 -17.63
N TYR A 126 -22.94 -4.45 -18.71
CA TYR A 126 -23.76 -3.96 -19.80
C TYR A 126 -24.45 -5.22 -20.29
N LYS A 127 -25.63 -5.43 -19.70
CA LYS A 127 -26.65 -6.35 -20.14
C LYS A 127 -26.86 -5.99 -21.60
N ALA A 128 -26.22 -6.73 -22.50
CA ALA A 128 -26.59 -6.76 -23.90
C ALA A 128 -27.98 -7.41 -23.97
N LEU A 129 -28.99 -6.62 -23.61
CA LEU A 129 -30.35 -6.77 -24.04
C LEU A 129 -30.59 -5.57 -24.95
N GLY A 130 -30.50 -5.84 -26.24
CA GLY A 130 -30.65 -4.91 -27.35
C GLY A 130 -30.26 -5.64 -28.62
#